data_AF-A0A1V5N680-F1
#
_entry.id   AF-A0A1V5N680-F1
#
_cell.length_a   1.000
_cell.length_b   1.000
_cell.length_c   1.000
_cell.angle_alpha   90.00
_cell.angle_beta   90.00
_cell.angle_gamma   90.00
#
_symmetry.space_group_name_H-M   'P 1'
#
loop_
_entity.id
_entity.type
_entity.pdbx_description
1 polymer ?
#
loop_
_entity_poly.entity_id
_entity_poly.type
_entity_poly.pdbx_seq_one_letter_code
_entity_poly.pdbx_strand_id
1 'polypeptide(L)'
;MWWELEKKMCKRIDKQISASSANKKLVQGFSLTEVLMAVGVLSIGIMLVATMFPAALYLTTVASEKTMAAIVADQAFAKMQLYGYVPQAADGDGFVRYKFRMVDDEHKMDPNEFIYLVEGSGQPQYSWEALCRKLNSDVNDMRYSVKLFVSRKTAPNLKYIRDFAEPNRSDWPLPIVAETEYQGQNRLKMKYGQGKYLNPPPSTTIVDYNSGRLFRIVSREAGDIVILDRNWDRDINHPDEIWYVPSAVDPVDINEPFGNNPDIEVFQRIIDFKRN
;
A
#
# COMPACT_ATOMS: atom_id res chain seq x y z
N MET A 1 91.42 7.69 9.68
CA MET A 1 90.63 8.95 9.73
C MET A 1 89.12 8.70 9.65
N TRP A 2 88.66 7.68 8.93
CA TRP A 2 87.23 7.32 8.81
C TRP A 2 86.59 6.79 10.10
N TRP A 3 87.37 6.08 10.92
CA TRP A 3 86.88 5.45 12.16
C TRP A 3 86.52 6.44 13.30
N GLU A 4 87.08 7.65 13.28
CA GLU A 4 86.75 8.71 14.26
C GLU A 4 85.44 9.44 13.92
N LEU A 5 85.02 9.43 12.66
CA LEU A 5 83.75 10.01 12.24
C LEU A 5 82.57 9.12 12.64
N GLU A 6 82.71 7.79 12.58
CA GLU A 6 81.67 6.85 13.07
C GLU A 6 81.47 6.95 14.58
N LYS A 7 82.56 7.05 15.36
CA LYS A 7 82.45 7.24 16.81
C LYS A 7 81.76 8.55 17.18
N LYS A 8 82.03 9.64 16.45
CA LYS A 8 81.35 10.94 16.66
C LYS A 8 79.88 10.92 16.21
N MET A 9 79.53 10.16 15.17
CA MET A 9 78.13 9.97 14.75
C MET A 9 77.32 9.16 15.76
N CYS A 10 77.83 8.01 16.23
CA CYS A 10 77.14 7.22 17.26
C CYS A 10 76.91 8.03 18.55
N LYS A 11 77.91 8.79 19.01
CA LYS A 11 77.75 9.64 20.20
C LYS A 11 76.71 10.76 20.04
N ARG A 12 76.45 11.23 18.82
CA ARG A 12 75.40 12.23 18.54
C ARG A 12 74.01 11.61 18.47
N ILE A 13 73.89 10.38 17.97
CA ILE A 13 72.64 9.64 17.92
C ILE A 13 72.17 9.30 19.34
N ASP A 14 73.07 8.83 20.20
CA ASP A 14 72.72 8.54 21.61
C ASP A 14 72.29 9.79 22.38
N LYS A 15 72.92 10.94 22.11
CA LYS A 15 72.56 12.21 22.76
C LYS A 15 71.22 12.77 22.27
N GLN A 16 70.84 12.52 21.01
CA GLN A 16 69.54 12.88 20.45
C GLN A 16 68.41 11.96 20.96
N ILE A 17 68.66 10.65 21.10
CA ILE A 17 67.70 9.70 21.66
C ILE A 17 67.47 9.98 23.17
N SER A 18 68.53 10.34 23.91
CA SER A 18 68.41 10.71 25.32
C SER A 18 67.66 12.04 25.53
N ALA A 19 67.81 13.02 24.62
CA ALA A 19 67.04 14.26 24.67
C ALA A 19 65.57 14.10 24.22
N SER A 20 65.28 13.18 23.29
CA SER A 20 63.91 12.83 22.88
C SER A 20 63.17 11.99 23.93
N SER A 21 63.89 11.37 24.87
CA SER A 21 63.31 10.57 25.96
C SER A 21 62.77 11.43 27.12
N ALA A 22 63.10 12.72 27.18
CA ALA A 22 62.68 13.61 28.26
C ALA A 22 61.25 14.16 28.09
N ASN A 23 60.56 13.81 27.00
CA ASN A 23 59.15 14.15 26.79
C ASN A 23 58.37 12.95 26.27
N LYS A 24 58.56 11.78 26.91
CA LYS A 24 57.52 10.74 26.88
C LYS A 24 56.34 11.29 27.66
N LYS A 25 55.46 12.04 26.97
CA LYS A 25 54.07 12.17 27.42
C LYS A 25 53.61 10.74 27.69
N LEU A 26 53.44 10.42 28.97
CA LEU A 26 52.85 9.16 29.39
C LEU A 26 51.54 9.04 28.62
N VAL A 27 51.50 8.12 27.66
CA VAL A 27 50.25 7.74 27.03
C VAL A 27 49.47 7.05 28.14
N GLN A 28 48.61 7.80 28.83
CA GLN A 28 47.70 7.27 29.81
C GLN A 28 46.79 6.28 29.07
N GLY A 29 46.93 5.00 29.38
CA GLY A 29 46.01 3.97 28.88
C GLY A 29 44.60 4.27 29.41
N PHE A 30 43.59 3.99 28.58
CA PHE A 30 42.20 4.13 28.97
C PHE A 30 41.90 3.26 30.20
N SER A 31 41.19 3.82 31.16
CA SER A 31 40.71 3.05 32.32
C SER A 31 39.70 2.00 31.85
N LEU A 32 39.70 0.83 32.49
CA LEU A 32 38.69 -0.22 32.25
C LEU A 32 37.25 0.31 32.40
N THR A 33 37.02 1.23 33.34
CA THR A 33 35.72 1.87 33.54
C THR A 33 35.31 2.78 32.38
N GLU A 34 36.27 3.47 31.74
CA GLU A 34 36.04 4.35 30.60
C GLU A 34 35.69 3.53 29.35
N VAL A 35 36.40 2.41 29.14
CA VAL A 35 36.07 1.47 28.06
C VAL A 35 34.70 0.83 28.28
N LEU A 36 34.37 0.41 29.51
CA LEU A 36 33.04 -0.14 29.84
C LEU A 36 31.93 0.90 29.64
N MET A 37 32.15 2.16 30.02
CA MET A 37 31.19 3.23 29.77
C MET A 37 31.00 3.48 28.27
N ALA A 38 32.09 3.51 27.50
CA ALA A 38 32.03 3.67 26.04
C ALA A 38 31.28 2.52 25.36
N VAL A 39 31.55 1.27 25.76
CA VAL A 39 30.85 0.09 25.24
C VAL A 39 29.38 0.10 25.65
N GLY A 40 29.05 0.57 26.87
CA GLY A 40 27.67 0.73 27.32
C GLY A 40 26.88 1.73 26.47
N VAL A 41 27.43 2.92 26.25
CA VAL A 41 26.81 3.96 25.40
C VAL A 41 26.71 3.48 23.95
N LEU A 42 27.74 2.82 23.43
CA LEU A 42 27.73 2.23 22.08
C LEU A 42 26.61 1.19 21.93
N SER A 43 26.46 0.30 22.91
CA SER A 43 25.44 -0.76 22.89
C SER A 43 24.03 -0.19 22.88
N ILE A 44 23.77 0.83 23.69
CA ILE A 44 22.49 1.55 23.71
C ILE A 44 22.23 2.22 22.35
N GLY A 45 23.25 2.86 21.76
CA GLY A 45 23.14 3.47 20.44
C GLY A 45 22.77 2.47 19.34
N ILE A 46 23.42 1.31 19.31
CA ILE A 46 23.13 0.26 18.32
C ILE A 46 21.72 -0.32 18.52
N MET A 47 21.27 -0.53 19.77
CA MET A 47 19.90 -0.99 20.06
C MET A 47 18.83 0.00 19.58
N LEU A 48 19.07 1.31 19.75
CA LEU A 48 18.17 2.34 19.24
C LEU A 48 18.09 2.32 17.70
N VAL A 49 19.22 2.22 17.01
CA VAL A 49 19.25 2.12 15.54
C VAL A 49 18.53 0.85 15.07
N ALA A 50 18.78 -0.29 15.71
CA ALA A 50 18.18 -1.57 15.35
C ALA A 50 16.64 -1.58 15.50
N THR A 51 16.10 -0.81 16.46
CA THR A 51 14.65 -0.72 16.69
C THR A 51 13.97 0.31 15.78
N MET A 52 14.60 1.47 15.55
CA MET A 52 14.01 2.53 14.73
C MET A 52 14.12 2.26 13.22
N PHE A 53 15.17 1.60 12.76
CA PHE A 53 15.42 1.42 11.33
C PHE A 53 14.31 0.63 10.62
N PRO A 54 13.82 -0.53 11.12
CA PRO A 54 12.71 -1.24 10.49
C PRO A 54 11.41 -0.43 10.45
N ALA A 55 11.12 0.32 11.51
CA ALA A 55 9.94 1.18 11.57
C ALA A 55 10.02 2.31 10.55
N ALA A 56 11.19 2.95 10.41
CA ALA A 56 11.43 4.00 9.43
C ALA A 56 11.31 3.48 7.99
N LEU A 57 11.84 2.29 7.70
CA LEU A 57 11.68 1.65 6.40
C LEU A 57 10.20 1.39 6.08
N TYR A 58 9.45 0.81 7.02
CA TYR A 58 8.03 0.53 6.84
C TYR A 58 7.19 1.80 6.61
N LEU A 59 7.45 2.87 7.38
CA LEU A 59 6.74 4.14 7.19
C LEU A 59 7.09 4.79 5.85
N THR A 60 8.34 4.71 5.42
CA THR A 60 8.80 5.25 4.15
C THR A 60 8.17 4.50 2.96
N THR A 61 8.06 3.17 3.04
CA THR A 61 7.40 2.39 1.98
C THR A 61 5.92 2.72 1.90
N VAL A 62 5.19 2.76 3.02
CA VAL A 62 3.76 3.13 3.04
C VAL A 62 3.54 4.56 2.52
N ALA A 63 4.40 5.51 2.92
CA ALA A 63 4.31 6.89 2.43
C ALA A 63 4.57 6.99 0.91
N SER A 64 5.55 6.23 0.41
CA SER A 64 5.86 6.17 -1.03
C SER A 64 4.69 5.57 -1.81
N GLU A 65 4.08 4.50 -1.30
CA GLU A 65 2.92 3.86 -1.92
C GLU A 65 1.71 4.77 -1.98
N LYS A 66 1.40 5.51 -0.90
CA LYS A 66 0.31 6.48 -0.88
C LYS A 66 0.55 7.63 -1.86
N THR A 67 1.78 8.12 -1.96
CA THR A 67 2.14 9.18 -2.89
C THR A 67 1.97 8.71 -4.34
N MET A 68 2.43 7.49 -4.65
CA MET A 68 2.24 6.90 -5.97
C MET A 68 0.77 6.66 -6.27
N ALA A 69 -0.01 6.16 -5.30
CA ALA A 69 -1.44 5.94 -5.48
C ALA A 69 -2.20 7.23 -5.78
N ALA A 70 -1.83 8.35 -5.16
CA ALA A 70 -2.39 9.66 -5.48
C ALA A 70 -2.07 10.09 -6.92
N ILE A 71 -0.84 9.88 -7.39
CA ILE A 71 -0.45 10.17 -8.78
C ILE A 71 -1.25 9.30 -9.77
N VAL A 72 -1.35 8.00 -9.50
CA VAL A 72 -2.14 7.06 -10.31
C VAL A 72 -3.61 7.49 -10.33
N ALA A 73 -4.14 7.95 -9.19
CA ALA A 73 -5.51 8.41 -9.08
C ALA A 73 -5.80 9.65 -9.93
N ASP A 74 -4.93 10.66 -9.88
CA ASP A 74 -5.07 11.88 -10.68
C ASP A 74 -5.05 11.56 -12.18
N GLN A 75 -4.15 10.67 -12.62
CA GLN A 75 -4.11 10.22 -14.00
C GLN A 75 -5.35 9.43 -14.39
N ALA A 76 -5.81 8.51 -13.55
CA ALA A 76 -7.02 7.73 -13.80
C ALA A 76 -8.26 8.64 -13.94
N PHE A 77 -8.41 9.65 -13.07
CA PHE A 77 -9.50 10.62 -13.20
C PHE A 77 -9.43 11.44 -14.49
N ALA A 78 -8.23 11.86 -14.90
CA ALA A 78 -8.03 12.52 -16.18
C ALA A 78 -8.42 11.60 -17.35
N LYS A 79 -7.98 10.34 -17.34
CA LYS A 79 -8.35 9.34 -18.35
C LYS A 79 -9.86 9.10 -18.39
N MET A 80 -10.52 9.02 -17.24
CA MET A 80 -11.97 8.91 -17.19
C MET A 80 -12.66 10.12 -17.82
N GLN A 81 -12.18 11.34 -17.57
CA GLN A 81 -12.75 12.53 -18.20
C GLN A 81 -12.53 12.58 -19.73
N LEU A 82 -11.44 11.99 -20.21
CA LEU A 82 -11.09 11.96 -21.63
C LEU A 82 -11.85 10.87 -22.40
N TYR A 83 -11.94 9.66 -21.85
CA TYR A 83 -12.53 8.50 -22.50
C TYR A 83 -13.95 8.16 -22.03
N GLY A 84 -14.42 8.78 -20.94
CA GLY A 84 -15.69 8.45 -20.32
C GLY A 84 -16.87 8.83 -21.20
N TYR A 85 -17.64 7.83 -21.58
CA TYR A 85 -18.84 7.95 -22.38
C TYR A 85 -20.03 7.41 -21.59
N VAL A 86 -21.11 8.17 -21.45
CA VAL A 86 -22.30 7.72 -20.71
C VAL A 86 -23.36 7.20 -21.69
N PRO A 87 -23.58 5.88 -21.82
CA PRO A 87 -24.72 5.35 -22.55
C PRO A 87 -26.01 5.63 -21.76
N GLN A 88 -26.97 6.29 -22.40
CA GLN A 88 -28.23 6.76 -21.79
C GLN A 88 -29.11 5.62 -21.18
N ALA A 89 -28.81 4.35 -21.49
CA ALA A 89 -29.58 3.18 -21.09
C ALA A 89 -29.09 2.47 -19.81
N ALA A 90 -27.97 2.89 -19.20
CA ALA A 90 -27.29 2.15 -18.11
C ALA A 90 -27.38 2.82 -16.71
N ASP A 91 -28.37 3.69 -16.51
CA ASP A 91 -28.58 4.40 -15.24
C ASP A 91 -29.36 3.55 -14.22
N GLY A 92 -28.69 2.52 -13.70
CA GLY A 92 -29.10 1.87 -12.45
C GLY A 92 -28.64 2.67 -11.23
N ASP A 93 -29.40 2.61 -10.14
CA ASP A 93 -29.17 3.37 -8.90
C ASP A 93 -27.88 2.99 -8.16
N GLY A 94 -27.27 1.84 -8.46
CA GLY A 94 -26.07 1.32 -7.78
C GLY A 94 -24.72 1.81 -8.33
N PHE A 95 -23.67 1.58 -7.54
CA PHE A 95 -22.28 1.70 -8.01
C PHE A 95 -21.95 0.56 -8.97
N VAL A 96 -21.46 0.89 -10.16
CA VAL A 96 -21.06 -0.07 -11.19
C VAL A 96 -19.64 0.24 -11.62
N ARG A 97 -18.85 -0.80 -11.94
CA ARG A 97 -17.49 -0.64 -12.46
C ARG A 97 -17.49 0.23 -13.72
N TYR A 98 -16.57 1.19 -13.78
CA TYR A 98 -16.41 2.18 -14.84
C TYR A 98 -16.31 1.51 -16.22
N LYS A 99 -15.55 0.41 -16.32
CA LYS A 99 -15.39 -0.32 -17.59
C LYS A 99 -16.71 -0.80 -18.19
N PHE A 100 -17.68 -1.20 -17.37
CA PHE A 100 -18.98 -1.67 -17.87
C PHE A 100 -19.96 -0.53 -18.14
N ARG A 101 -19.80 0.60 -17.45
CA ARG A 101 -20.74 1.72 -17.52
C ARG A 101 -20.33 2.76 -18.55
N MET A 102 -19.02 3.00 -18.71
CA MET A 102 -18.51 4.20 -19.39
C MET A 102 -17.65 3.93 -20.63
N VAL A 103 -17.37 2.66 -20.94
CA VAL A 103 -16.53 2.26 -22.06
C VAL A 103 -17.39 1.47 -23.03
N ASP A 104 -17.66 2.06 -24.19
CA ASP A 104 -18.42 1.42 -25.27
C ASP A 104 -17.57 0.37 -26.02
N ASP A 105 -18.22 -0.58 -26.67
CA ASP A 105 -17.58 -1.64 -27.46
C ASP A 105 -16.76 -1.10 -28.64
N GLU A 106 -17.11 0.09 -29.13
CA GLU A 106 -16.40 0.84 -30.17
C GLU A 106 -15.24 1.71 -29.64
N HIS A 107 -15.31 2.17 -28.38
CA HIS A 107 -14.35 3.07 -27.74
C HIS A 107 -13.56 2.35 -26.64
N LYS A 108 -13.08 1.13 -26.95
CA LYS A 108 -12.34 0.28 -26.01
C LYS A 108 -11.06 0.97 -25.55
N MET A 109 -11.07 1.46 -24.31
CA MET A 109 -9.86 1.80 -23.58
C MET A 109 -8.98 0.55 -23.50
N ASP A 110 -7.72 0.67 -23.93
CA ASP A 110 -6.76 -0.46 -23.88
C ASP A 110 -6.72 -0.99 -22.44
N PRO A 111 -6.91 -2.31 -22.22
CA PRO A 111 -6.77 -2.92 -20.89
C PRO A 111 -5.49 -2.54 -20.14
N ASN A 112 -4.41 -2.20 -20.85
CA ASN A 112 -3.15 -1.76 -20.25
C ASN A 112 -3.22 -0.35 -19.64
N GLU A 113 -4.22 0.47 -19.99
CA GLU A 113 -4.38 1.82 -19.44
C GLU A 113 -4.81 1.85 -17.97
N PHE A 114 -5.38 0.73 -17.50
CA PHE A 114 -5.75 0.47 -16.11
C PHE A 114 -4.55 0.07 -15.24
N ILE A 115 -3.39 -0.10 -15.85
CA ILE A 115 -2.18 -0.60 -15.24
C ILE A 115 -1.12 0.52 -15.28
N TYR A 116 -0.43 0.72 -14.16
CA TYR A 116 0.62 1.72 -14.05
C TYR A 116 2.00 1.07 -13.92
N LEU A 117 2.90 1.49 -14.80
CA LEU A 117 4.30 1.11 -14.83
C LEU A 117 5.09 2.11 -13.99
N VAL A 118 5.91 1.61 -13.09
CA VAL A 118 6.89 2.44 -12.38
C VAL A 118 8.16 2.46 -13.22
N GLU A 119 8.62 3.64 -13.58
CA GLU A 119 9.87 3.79 -14.33
C GLU A 119 11.02 3.10 -13.60
N GLY A 120 11.76 2.24 -14.31
CA GLY A 120 12.90 1.49 -13.77
C GLY A 120 12.59 0.10 -13.19
N SER A 121 11.31 -0.25 -12.94
CA SER A 121 10.97 -1.62 -12.47
C SER A 121 10.85 -2.63 -13.61
N GLY A 122 10.56 -2.17 -14.83
CA GLY A 122 10.30 -3.02 -16.00
C GLY A 122 9.06 -3.91 -15.89
N GLN A 123 8.29 -3.80 -14.80
CA GLN A 123 7.10 -4.58 -14.53
C GLN A 123 6.00 -3.65 -13.99
N PRO A 124 4.76 -3.78 -14.46
CA PRO A 124 3.66 -3.02 -13.91
C PRO A 124 3.46 -3.37 -12.43
N GLN A 125 3.19 -2.37 -11.59
CA GLN A 125 3.10 -2.54 -10.14
C GLN A 125 1.75 -2.14 -9.57
N TYR A 126 1.09 -1.15 -10.17
CA TYR A 126 -0.18 -0.64 -9.69
C TYR A 126 -1.26 -0.87 -10.74
N SER A 127 -2.48 -1.09 -10.27
CA SER A 127 -3.68 -1.10 -11.09
C SER A 127 -4.73 -0.22 -10.44
N TRP A 128 -5.66 0.28 -11.25
CA TRP A 128 -6.78 1.04 -10.75
C TRP A 128 -8.09 0.55 -11.37
N GLU A 129 -9.16 0.60 -10.57
CA GLU A 129 -10.51 0.31 -11.03
C GLU A 129 -11.45 1.31 -10.36
N ALA A 130 -12.38 1.88 -11.14
CA ALA A 130 -13.33 2.85 -10.64
C ALA A 130 -14.73 2.27 -10.54
N LEU A 131 -15.46 2.63 -9.50
CA LEU A 131 -16.90 2.45 -9.37
C LEU A 131 -17.57 3.79 -9.59
N CYS A 132 -18.55 3.84 -10.48
CA CYS A 132 -19.28 5.05 -10.81
C CYS A 132 -20.75 4.90 -10.43
N ARG A 133 -21.34 5.94 -9.86
CA ARG A 133 -22.79 6.05 -9.59
C ARG A 133 -23.26 7.42 -10.03
N LYS A 134 -24.38 7.49 -10.74
CA LYS A 134 -24.98 8.78 -11.11
C LYS A 134 -25.49 9.49 -9.86
N LEU A 135 -25.22 10.79 -9.73
CA LEU A 135 -25.59 11.55 -8.53
C LEU A 135 -27.08 11.93 -8.52
N ASN A 136 -27.66 12.10 -9.71
CA ASN A 136 -29.00 12.59 -9.91
C ASN A 136 -29.72 11.76 -10.98
N SER A 137 -31.01 11.51 -10.78
CA SER A 137 -31.85 10.79 -11.75
C SER A 137 -32.20 11.62 -12.99
N ASP A 138 -31.89 12.93 -13.00
CA ASP A 138 -32.06 13.78 -14.18
C ASP A 138 -31.19 13.26 -15.34
N VAL A 139 -31.83 13.02 -16.49
CA VAL A 139 -31.20 12.55 -17.73
C VAL A 139 -30.18 13.57 -18.25
N ASN A 140 -30.34 14.85 -17.92
CA ASN A 140 -29.43 15.92 -18.36
C ASN A 140 -28.24 16.14 -17.43
N ASP A 141 -28.28 15.60 -16.21
CA ASP A 141 -27.22 15.76 -15.22
C ASP A 141 -26.19 14.63 -15.35
N MET A 142 -25.06 14.93 -15.96
CA MET A 142 -23.97 13.97 -16.20
C MET A 142 -22.94 13.95 -15.06
N ARG A 143 -23.34 14.36 -13.86
CA ARG A 143 -22.48 14.27 -12.67
C ARG A 143 -22.56 12.88 -12.05
N TYR A 144 -21.40 12.24 -11.98
CA TYR A 144 -21.22 10.93 -11.37
C TYR A 144 -20.30 11.01 -10.16
N SER A 145 -20.69 10.32 -9.10
CA SER A 145 -19.83 10.01 -7.96
C SER A 145 -18.94 8.84 -8.36
N VAL A 146 -17.62 9.07 -8.38
CA VAL A 146 -16.62 8.07 -8.75
C VAL A 146 -15.80 7.70 -7.51
N LYS A 147 -15.70 6.40 -7.24
CA LYS A 147 -14.84 5.80 -6.22
C LYS A 147 -13.76 5.00 -6.92
N LEU A 148 -12.52 5.47 -6.84
CA LEU A 148 -11.38 4.87 -7.51
C LEU A 148 -10.56 4.04 -6.53
N PHE A 149 -10.53 2.73 -6.75
CA PHE A 149 -9.65 1.81 -6.04
C PHE A 149 -8.30 1.83 -6.72
N VAL A 150 -7.26 2.13 -5.95
CA VAL A 150 -5.87 1.97 -6.40
C VAL A 150 -5.26 0.81 -5.62
N SER A 151 -4.71 -0.14 -6.35
CA SER A 151 -4.22 -1.39 -5.79
C SER A 151 -2.82 -1.71 -6.34
N ARG A 152 -2.04 -2.45 -5.56
CA ARG A 152 -0.73 -2.98 -5.99
C ARG A 152 -0.81 -4.47 -6.26
N LYS A 153 -0.03 -4.91 -7.23
CA LYS A 153 0.28 -6.32 -7.41
C LYS A 153 1.33 -6.74 -6.40
N THR A 154 0.98 -7.67 -5.52
CA THR A 154 1.83 -8.06 -4.39
C THR A 154 2.92 -9.04 -4.79
N ALA A 155 2.73 -9.81 -5.86
CA ALA A 155 3.79 -10.55 -6.54
C ALA A 155 3.42 -10.88 -8.01
N PRO A 156 4.40 -11.12 -8.91
CA PRO A 156 4.17 -11.29 -10.35
C PRO A 156 3.23 -12.45 -10.72
N ASN A 157 3.31 -13.56 -10.00
CA ASN A 157 2.59 -14.80 -10.32
C ASN A 157 1.29 -14.98 -9.53
N LEU A 158 0.93 -14.00 -8.70
CA LEU A 158 -0.28 -14.07 -7.91
C LEU A 158 -1.50 -13.75 -8.77
N LYS A 159 -2.59 -14.45 -8.45
CA LYS A 159 -3.89 -14.29 -9.07
C LYS A 159 -4.88 -13.77 -8.04
N TYR A 160 -5.87 -13.03 -8.53
CA TYR A 160 -6.91 -12.42 -7.72
C TYR A 160 -8.27 -12.92 -8.18
N ILE A 161 -9.21 -13.03 -7.26
CA ILE A 161 -10.58 -13.42 -7.58
C ILE A 161 -11.27 -12.23 -8.25
N ARG A 162 -11.92 -12.49 -9.39
CA ARG A 162 -12.65 -11.46 -10.16
C ARG A 162 -14.12 -11.38 -9.78
N ASP A 163 -14.71 -12.52 -9.45
CA ASP A 163 -16.12 -12.72 -9.11
C ASP A 163 -16.25 -13.96 -8.22
N PHE A 164 -17.24 -13.96 -7.31
CA PHE A 164 -17.59 -15.10 -6.48
C PHE A 164 -18.45 -16.12 -7.24
N ALA A 165 -19.28 -15.66 -8.19
CA ALA A 165 -20.20 -16.48 -8.96
C ALA A 165 -19.47 -17.38 -9.96
N GLU A 166 -18.43 -16.85 -10.60
CA GLU A 166 -17.55 -17.59 -11.50
C GLU A 166 -16.10 -17.45 -11.01
N PRO A 167 -15.35 -18.53 -10.73
CA PRO A 167 -13.98 -18.48 -10.24
C PRO A 167 -12.98 -18.07 -11.34
N ASN A 168 -13.28 -17.01 -12.08
CA ASN A 168 -12.39 -16.39 -13.04
C ASN A 168 -11.29 -15.65 -12.28
N ARG A 169 -10.04 -15.92 -12.68
CA ARG A 169 -8.85 -15.32 -12.08
C ARG A 169 -8.43 -14.09 -12.86
N SER A 170 -8.04 -13.04 -12.15
CA SER A 170 -7.43 -11.84 -12.69
C SER A 170 -5.94 -11.81 -12.34
N ASP A 171 -5.12 -11.30 -13.24
CA ASP A 171 -3.71 -10.98 -12.98
C ASP A 171 -3.52 -9.77 -12.07
N TRP A 172 -4.60 -9.01 -11.87
CA TRP A 172 -4.63 -7.76 -11.13
C TRP A 172 -5.72 -7.77 -10.06
N PRO A 173 -5.46 -7.16 -8.90
CA PRO A 173 -6.47 -6.97 -7.88
C PRO A 173 -7.60 -6.08 -8.41
N LEU A 174 -8.84 -6.53 -8.21
CA LEU A 174 -10.05 -5.84 -8.65
C LEU A 174 -11.06 -5.79 -7.51
N PRO A 175 -11.80 -4.68 -7.33
CA PRO A 175 -12.85 -4.59 -6.32
C PRO A 175 -13.97 -5.58 -6.65
N ILE A 176 -14.35 -6.42 -5.69
CA ILE A 176 -15.44 -7.41 -5.80
C ILE A 176 -16.54 -7.08 -4.81
N VAL A 177 -17.77 -7.53 -5.12
CA VAL A 177 -18.90 -7.43 -4.20
C VAL A 177 -18.89 -8.63 -3.27
N ALA A 178 -18.96 -8.40 -1.96
CA ALA A 178 -19.28 -9.44 -0.99
C ALA A 178 -20.61 -9.13 -0.31
N GLU A 179 -21.38 -10.19 -0.08
CA GLU A 179 -22.56 -10.11 0.75
C GLU A 179 -22.17 -9.92 2.22
N THR A 180 -22.95 -9.15 2.95
CA THR A 180 -22.71 -8.88 4.36
C THR A 180 -23.96 -9.06 5.21
N GLU A 181 -23.75 -9.30 6.50
CA GLU A 181 -24.79 -9.33 7.51
C GLU A 181 -24.43 -8.32 8.59
N TYR A 182 -25.35 -7.40 8.86
CA TYR A 182 -25.19 -6.43 9.93
C TYR A 182 -25.25 -7.14 11.30
N GLN A 183 -24.16 -7.05 12.08
CA GLN A 183 -24.05 -7.66 13.41
C GLN A 183 -23.99 -6.63 14.55
N GLY A 184 -24.13 -5.34 14.23
CA GLY A 184 -24.08 -4.26 15.20
C GLY A 184 -23.41 -3.01 14.64
N GLN A 185 -23.27 -1.98 15.48
CA GLN A 185 -22.92 -0.64 15.03
C GLN A 185 -21.66 -0.59 14.16
N ASN A 186 -20.57 -1.25 14.52
CA ASN A 186 -19.32 -1.27 13.75
C ASN A 186 -18.91 -2.70 13.36
N ARG A 187 -19.86 -3.63 13.32
CA ARG A 187 -19.60 -5.05 13.12
C ARG A 187 -20.38 -5.55 11.92
N LEU A 188 -19.65 -6.06 10.93
CA LEU A 188 -20.23 -6.72 9.77
C LEU A 188 -19.72 -8.15 9.70
N LYS A 189 -20.62 -9.10 9.48
CA LYS A 189 -20.24 -10.46 9.14
C LYS A 189 -20.23 -10.59 7.64
N MET A 190 -19.08 -10.91 7.07
CA MET A 190 -18.97 -11.11 5.62
C MET A 190 -19.45 -12.52 5.27
N LYS A 191 -20.39 -12.61 4.34
CA LYS A 191 -20.85 -13.87 3.76
C LYS A 191 -20.07 -14.09 2.47
N TYR A 192 -19.31 -15.16 2.46
CA TYR A 192 -18.64 -15.61 1.25
C TYR A 192 -19.46 -16.75 0.63
N GLY A 193 -19.70 -16.67 -0.67
CA GLY A 193 -20.36 -17.75 -1.41
C GLY A 193 -19.65 -19.09 -1.19
N GLN A 194 -20.44 -20.14 -0.91
CA GLN A 194 -20.03 -21.55 -0.81
C GLN A 194 -18.65 -21.83 -0.16
N GLY A 195 -18.39 -21.25 1.03
CA GLY A 195 -17.24 -21.67 1.85
C GLY A 195 -15.87 -21.15 1.42
N LYS A 196 -15.80 -20.05 0.65
CA LYS A 196 -14.55 -19.46 0.15
C LYS A 196 -14.03 -18.38 1.10
N TYR A 197 -12.84 -18.55 1.69
CA TYR A 197 -12.26 -17.60 2.64
C TYR A 197 -11.58 -16.42 1.93
N LEU A 198 -12.37 -15.52 1.36
CA LEU A 198 -11.81 -14.27 0.86
C LEU A 198 -11.68 -13.27 2.01
N ASN A 199 -10.66 -13.46 2.82
CA ASN A 199 -10.44 -12.67 4.01
C ASN A 199 -9.77 -11.33 3.66
N PRO A 200 -10.47 -10.18 3.71
CA PRO A 200 -9.81 -8.89 3.58
C PRO A 200 -8.89 -8.67 4.78
N PRO A 201 -7.61 -8.40 4.56
CA PRO A 201 -6.68 -8.16 5.65
C PRO A 201 -7.06 -6.88 6.41
N PRO A 202 -6.62 -6.74 7.68
CA PRO A 202 -6.78 -5.48 8.40
C PRO A 202 -6.25 -4.30 7.58
N SER A 203 -6.83 -3.13 7.78
CA SER A 203 -6.63 -1.91 7.00
C SER A 203 -7.25 -1.84 5.61
N THR A 204 -7.93 -2.88 5.13
CA THR A 204 -8.65 -2.83 3.84
C THR A 204 -9.78 -1.81 3.88
N THR A 205 -9.87 -1.01 2.82
CA THR A 205 -10.96 -0.06 2.60
C THR A 205 -12.12 -0.78 1.95
N ILE A 206 -13.31 -0.61 2.52
CA ILE A 206 -14.56 -1.13 1.98
C ILE A 206 -15.46 0.03 1.57
N VAL A 207 -16.26 -0.19 0.53
CA VAL A 207 -17.26 0.76 0.03
C VAL A 207 -18.63 0.13 0.15
N ASP A 208 -19.56 0.79 0.83
CA ASP A 208 -20.95 0.35 0.85
C ASP A 208 -21.55 0.36 -0.57
N TYR A 209 -22.21 -0.74 -0.95
CA TYR A 209 -22.73 -0.93 -2.31
C TYR A 209 -23.75 0.15 -2.71
N ASN A 210 -24.60 0.54 -1.76
CA ASN A 210 -25.69 1.47 -2.02
C ASN A 210 -25.24 2.93 -1.85
N SER A 211 -24.76 3.32 -0.68
CA SER A 211 -24.41 4.70 -0.35
C SER A 211 -23.06 5.15 -0.93
N GLY A 212 -22.16 4.22 -1.23
CA GLY A 212 -20.78 4.54 -1.63
C GLY A 212 -19.92 5.13 -0.51
N ARG A 213 -20.34 4.97 0.74
CA ARG A 213 -19.55 5.40 1.91
C ARG A 213 -18.38 4.47 2.12
N LEU A 214 -17.27 5.09 2.53
CA LEU A 214 -16.00 4.41 2.74
C LEU A 214 -15.87 4.02 4.22
N PHE A 215 -15.52 2.79 4.49
CA PHE A 215 -15.17 2.31 5.82
C PHE A 215 -13.83 1.59 5.75
N ARG A 216 -13.16 1.45 6.89
CA ARG A 216 -11.90 0.72 6.97
C ARG A 216 -12.01 -0.39 7.99
N ILE A 217 -11.51 -1.57 7.62
CA ILE A 217 -11.44 -2.70 8.55
C ILE A 217 -10.29 -2.47 9.52
N VAL A 218 -10.60 -2.38 10.82
CA VAL A 218 -9.60 -2.21 11.89
C VAL A 218 -9.08 -3.56 12.35
N SER A 219 -9.98 -4.48 12.64
CA SER A 219 -9.66 -5.79 13.19
C SER A 219 -10.72 -6.81 12.79
N ARG A 220 -10.44 -8.08 13.08
CA ARG A 220 -11.30 -9.21 12.76
C ARG A 220 -11.50 -10.06 14.00
N GLU A 221 -12.72 -10.57 14.17
CA GLU A 221 -13.08 -11.54 15.18
C GLU A 221 -13.32 -12.92 14.53
N ALA A 222 -13.51 -13.95 15.35
CA ALA A 222 -13.86 -15.28 14.86
C ALA A 222 -15.23 -15.26 14.13
N GLY A 223 -15.37 -16.10 13.10
CA GLY A 223 -16.63 -16.24 12.35
C GLY A 223 -16.86 -15.16 11.29
N ASP A 224 -15.80 -14.66 10.66
CA ASP A 224 -15.81 -13.68 9.55
C ASP A 224 -16.46 -12.34 9.88
N ILE A 225 -16.40 -11.97 11.16
CA ILE A 225 -16.83 -10.67 11.65
C ILE A 225 -15.67 -9.69 11.50
N VAL A 226 -15.90 -8.63 10.73
CA VAL A 226 -15.00 -7.49 10.58
C VAL A 226 -15.46 -6.34 11.47
N ILE A 227 -14.50 -5.70 12.14
CA ILE A 227 -14.72 -4.50 12.93
C ILE A 227 -14.29 -3.30 12.11
N LEU A 228 -15.19 -2.33 11.97
CA LEU A 228 -14.96 -1.11 11.21
C LEU A 228 -14.38 0.00 12.09
N ASP A 229 -13.72 0.95 11.43
CA ASP A 229 -13.13 2.15 12.01
C ASP A 229 -14.16 3.11 12.61
N ARG A 230 -15.39 3.08 12.09
CA ARG A 230 -16.51 3.87 12.56
C ARG A 230 -17.80 3.04 12.57
N ASN A 231 -18.80 3.57 13.25
CA ASN A 231 -20.13 2.99 13.21
C ASN A 231 -20.71 3.09 11.80
N TRP A 232 -21.36 2.02 11.37
CA TRP A 232 -22.29 2.01 10.26
C TRP A 232 -23.40 3.01 10.54
N ASP A 233 -23.58 3.95 9.63
CA ASP A 233 -24.51 5.02 9.83
C ASP A 233 -25.96 4.49 9.74
N ARG A 234 -26.83 5.02 10.59
CA ARG A 234 -28.22 4.54 10.73
C ARG A 234 -29.11 4.85 9.53
N ASP A 235 -28.67 5.74 8.66
CA ASP A 235 -29.36 6.14 7.43
C ASP A 235 -29.05 5.21 6.25
N ILE A 236 -28.09 4.28 6.41
CA ILE A 236 -27.81 3.23 5.45
C ILE A 236 -28.69 2.03 5.84
N ASN A 237 -29.73 1.77 5.06
CA ASN A 237 -30.48 0.51 5.15
C ASN A 237 -29.48 -0.64 5.04
N HIS A 238 -29.57 -1.60 5.96
CA HIS A 238 -28.61 -2.68 6.23
C HIS A 238 -27.69 -3.04 5.05
N PRO A 239 -26.36 -3.09 5.25
CA PRO A 239 -25.46 -3.47 4.18
C PRO A 239 -25.66 -4.94 3.85
N ASP A 240 -26.42 -5.18 2.80
CA ASP A 240 -26.51 -6.49 2.19
C ASP A 240 -25.25 -6.79 1.37
N GLU A 241 -24.58 -5.74 0.86
CA GLU A 241 -23.44 -5.86 -0.04
C GLU A 241 -22.39 -4.75 0.19
N ILE A 242 -21.11 -5.11 0.08
CA ILE A 242 -19.98 -4.17 0.11
C ILE A 242 -18.99 -4.47 -1.03
N TRP A 243 -18.33 -3.43 -1.51
CA TRP A 243 -17.18 -3.54 -2.40
C TRP A 243 -15.88 -3.49 -1.62
N TYR A 244 -14.93 -4.36 -1.97
CA TYR A 244 -13.57 -4.32 -1.44
C TYR A 244 -12.60 -5.02 -2.39
N VAL A 245 -11.31 -4.78 -2.22
CA VAL A 245 -10.28 -5.45 -3.00
C VAL A 245 -9.80 -6.69 -2.24
N PRO A 246 -9.92 -7.90 -2.82
CA PRO A 246 -9.51 -9.12 -2.16
C PRO A 246 -8.00 -9.30 -2.17
N SER A 247 -7.46 -10.01 -1.18
CA SER A 247 -6.10 -10.54 -1.25
C SER A 247 -5.93 -11.48 -2.44
N ALA A 248 -4.67 -11.72 -2.82
CA ALA A 248 -4.38 -12.79 -3.77
C ALA A 248 -4.82 -14.14 -3.21
N VAL A 249 -5.01 -15.11 -4.09
CA VAL A 249 -5.26 -16.50 -3.72
C VAL A 249 -4.02 -17.34 -3.96
N ASP A 250 -3.86 -18.39 -3.17
CA ASP A 250 -2.78 -19.36 -3.39
C ASP A 250 -2.99 -20.02 -4.77
N PRO A 251 -1.94 -20.12 -5.61
CA PRO A 251 -2.03 -20.87 -6.87
C PRO A 251 -2.43 -22.34 -6.69
N VAL A 252 -2.16 -22.93 -5.52
CA VAL A 252 -2.46 -24.32 -5.14
C VAL A 252 -3.83 -24.45 -4.47
N ASP A 253 -4.17 -23.58 -3.52
CA ASP A 253 -5.50 -23.53 -2.88
C ASP A 253 -6.20 -22.19 -3.10
N ILE A 254 -7.20 -22.21 -3.99
CA ILE A 254 -7.99 -21.04 -4.36
C ILE A 254 -8.85 -20.47 -3.22
N ASN A 255 -9.03 -21.25 -2.16
CA ASN A 255 -9.87 -20.86 -1.04
C ASN A 255 -9.07 -20.18 0.07
N GLU A 256 -7.74 -20.23 0.01
CA GLU A 256 -6.88 -19.59 1.00
C GLU A 256 -6.36 -18.24 0.50
N PRO A 257 -6.58 -17.17 1.28
CA PRO A 257 -6.02 -15.86 0.99
C PRO A 257 -4.51 -15.92 1.20
N PHE A 258 -3.76 -15.46 0.21
CA PHE A 258 -2.31 -15.51 0.18
C PHE A 258 -1.71 -14.10 0.03
N GLY A 259 -0.66 -13.85 0.81
CA GLY A 259 0.16 -12.64 0.69
C GLY A 259 -0.42 -11.40 1.39
N ASN A 260 0.19 -10.25 1.07
CA ASN A 260 -0.12 -8.96 1.68
C ASN A 260 -1.40 -8.34 1.09
N ASN A 261 -1.93 -7.31 1.77
CA ASN A 261 -3.03 -6.50 1.26
C ASN A 261 -2.64 -5.80 -0.06
N PRO A 262 -3.36 -6.06 -1.18
CA PRO A 262 -3.18 -5.32 -2.41
C PRO A 262 -3.86 -3.96 -2.39
N ASP A 263 -4.83 -3.71 -1.50
CA ASP A 263 -5.47 -2.41 -1.34
C ASP A 263 -4.48 -1.37 -0.80
N ILE A 264 -4.42 -0.21 -1.44
CA ILE A 264 -3.60 0.92 -0.98
C ILE A 264 -4.51 2.01 -0.44
N GLU A 265 -5.38 2.53 -1.31
CA GLU A 265 -6.26 3.66 -1.00
C GLU A 265 -7.40 3.76 -2.01
N VAL A 266 -8.53 4.27 -1.52
CA VAL A 266 -9.70 4.57 -2.36
C VAL A 266 -9.90 6.07 -2.42
N PHE A 267 -9.84 6.62 -3.63
CA PHE A 267 -10.06 8.04 -3.89
C PHE A 267 -11.51 8.27 -4.31
N GLN A 268 -12.04 9.45 -4.00
CA GLN A 268 -13.40 9.82 -4.39
C GLN A 268 -13.40 11.17 -5.10
N ARG A 269 -14.17 11.26 -6.18
CA ARG A 269 -14.35 12.51 -6.94
C ARG A 269 -15.72 12.53 -7.60
N ILE A 270 -16.30 13.72 -7.70
CA ILE A 270 -17.45 13.95 -8.57
C ILE A 270 -16.91 14.37 -9.93
N ILE A 271 -17.29 13.65 -10.97
CA ILE A 271 -16.89 13.94 -12.36
C ILE A 271 -18.14 14.32 -13.14
N ASP A 272 -18.05 15.41 -13.88
CA ASP A 272 -19.03 15.81 -14.87
C ASP A 272 -18.59 15.27 -16.23
N PHE A 273 -19.33 14.29 -16.75
CA PHE A 273 -19.03 13.69 -18.04
C PHE A 273 -19.70 14.50 -19.15
N LYS A 274 -19.04 14.57 -20.32
CA LYS A 274 -19.65 15.24 -21.46
C LYS A 274 -20.79 14.40 -22.01
N ARG A 275 -21.92 15.05 -22.26
CA ARG A 275 -23.01 14.49 -23.05
C ARG A 275 -22.61 14.50 -24.53
N ASN A 276 -22.84 13.39 -25.22
CA ASN A 276 -22.88 13.36 -26.69
C ASN A 276 -24.27 13.75 -27.19
#